data_AF-A0A0T6BCN2-F1
#
_entry.id   AF-A0A0T6BCN2-F1
#
_cell.length_a   1.000
_cell.length_b   1.000
_cell.length_c   1.000
_cell.angle_alpha   90.00
_cell.angle_beta   90.00
_cell.angle_gamma   90.00
#
_symmetry.space_group_name_H-M   'P 1'
#
loop_
_entity.id
_entity.type
_entity.pdbx_description
1 polymer ?
#
loop_
_entity_poly.entity_id
_entity_poly.type
_entity_poly.pdbx_seq_one_letter_code
_entity_poly.pdbx_strand_id
1 'polypeptide(L)'
;MFFDEPTSGLDSASTKQCVMLLKQLAQEGRTIICTIHQPSASIFEMFDHLYIVAEGKCIYQGSVKGVVPYLQEVNLFCPSYHNPADYLIEVAAGEHGDKVDLLVGRMGNGLNYDWRKTQVINEPEMQSIEHIDKMMRNGLMTPVRSPNMPGFRWLDRTKRRAKSDICYDDHYTASFVNQLYVLLKRTFLVLGRDKTLTISRIATHFCIALFLGVLYFGIGRDASNMLNNFNFLFFTVMFLMMTAMNCVITTCKFEISDTLRSNEVHCKKNCFSSLRNADCNKRTL
;
A
#
# COMPACT_ATOMS: atom_id res chain seq x y z
N MET A 1 1.81 1.67 -8.08
CA MET A 1 1.29 0.82 -6.99
C MET A 1 1.67 1.48 -5.68
N PHE A 2 0.73 1.50 -4.73
CA PHE A 2 0.91 2.11 -3.42
C PHE A 2 0.82 1.00 -2.37
N PHE A 3 1.78 0.95 -1.46
CA PHE A 3 1.84 -0.01 -0.35
C PHE A 3 1.92 0.75 0.96
N ASP A 4 1.06 0.42 1.91
CA ASP A 4 1.05 1.03 3.23
C ASP A 4 1.73 0.07 4.21
N GLU A 5 2.89 0.44 4.72
CA GLU A 5 3.71 -0.33 5.66
C GLU A 5 3.89 -1.84 5.31
N PRO A 6 4.36 -2.19 4.10
CA PRO A 6 4.42 -3.58 3.64
C PRO A 6 5.42 -4.45 4.40
N THR A 7 6.23 -3.85 5.27
CA THR A 7 7.25 -4.51 6.10
C THR A 7 6.78 -4.75 7.54
N SER A 8 5.61 -4.21 7.92
CA SER A 8 5.09 -4.34 9.28
C SER A 8 4.70 -5.78 9.61
N GLY A 9 5.15 -6.29 10.76
CA GLY A 9 4.89 -7.66 11.21
C GLY A 9 5.69 -8.76 10.50
N LEU A 10 6.68 -8.40 9.67
CA LEU A 10 7.60 -9.35 9.04
C LEU A 10 8.91 -9.48 9.83
N ASP A 11 9.52 -10.66 9.78
CA ASP A 11 10.90 -10.84 10.23
C ASP A 11 11.91 -10.24 9.24
N SER A 12 13.17 -10.12 9.64
CA SER A 12 14.21 -9.45 8.85
C SER A 12 14.47 -10.13 7.49
N ALA A 13 14.39 -11.46 7.42
CA ALA A 13 14.61 -12.20 6.17
C ALA A 13 13.42 -12.03 5.21
N SER A 14 12.19 -12.20 5.70
CA SER A 14 10.97 -11.99 4.90
C SER A 14 10.83 -10.55 4.44
N THR A 15 11.21 -9.58 5.26
CA THR A 15 11.20 -8.16 4.90
C THR A 15 12.11 -7.88 3.70
N LYS A 16 13.33 -8.43 3.73
CA LYS A 16 14.28 -8.28 2.61
C LYS A 16 13.72 -8.86 1.32
N GLN A 17 13.12 -10.05 1.39
CA GLN A 17 12.48 -10.68 0.23
C GLN A 17 11.30 -9.84 -0.31
N CYS A 18 10.46 -9.30 0.58
CA CYS A 18 9.36 -8.41 0.22
C CYS A 18 9.86 -7.18 -0.55
N VAL A 19 10.86 -6.48 -0.02
CA VAL A 19 11.44 -5.29 -0.65
C VAL A 19 12.14 -5.62 -1.97
N MET A 20 12.81 -6.77 -2.07
CA MET A 20 13.39 -7.25 -3.34
C MET A 20 12.33 -7.48 -4.41
N LEU A 21 11.19 -8.08 -4.07
CA LEU A 21 10.07 -8.26 -4.99
C LEU A 21 9.50 -6.91 -5.46
N LEU A 22 9.33 -5.96 -4.54
CA LEU A 22 8.91 -4.61 -4.88
C LEU A 22 9.91 -3.95 -5.83
N LYS A 23 11.22 -4.11 -5.60
CA LYS A 23 12.25 -3.58 -6.49
C LYS A 23 12.20 -4.23 -7.87
N GLN A 24 11.99 -5.54 -7.97
CA GLN A 24 11.83 -6.24 -9.24
C GLN A 24 10.62 -5.71 -10.02
N LEU A 25 9.47 -5.55 -9.36
CA LEU A 25 8.28 -4.98 -9.98
C LEU A 25 8.52 -3.53 -10.46
N ALA A 26 9.37 -2.77 -9.76
CA ALA A 26 9.77 -1.43 -10.20
C ALA A 26 10.64 -1.48 -11.47
N GLN A 27 11.56 -2.44 -11.54
CA GLN A 27 12.41 -2.67 -12.72
C GLN A 27 11.62 -3.12 -13.95
N GLU A 28 10.48 -3.80 -13.76
CA GLU A 28 9.52 -4.13 -14.83
C GLU A 28 8.74 -2.91 -15.38
N GLY A 29 9.03 -1.70 -14.88
CA GLY A 29 8.43 -0.45 -15.36
C GLY A 29 7.20 0.01 -14.58
N ARG A 30 6.93 -0.58 -13.40
CA ARG A 30 5.83 -0.14 -12.53
C ARG A 30 6.34 0.88 -11.51
N THR A 31 5.69 2.03 -11.37
CA THR A 31 6.02 2.96 -10.27
C THR A 31 5.52 2.38 -8.94
N ILE A 32 6.40 2.21 -7.97
CA ILE A 32 6.07 1.71 -6.62
C ILE A 32 6.33 2.81 -5.60
N ILE A 33 5.35 3.03 -4.73
CA ILE A 33 5.42 3.98 -3.63
C ILE A 33 5.02 3.21 -2.38
N CYS A 34 5.86 3.25 -1.35
CA CYS A 34 5.56 2.60 -0.08
C CYS A 34 5.93 3.48 1.12
N THR A 35 5.14 3.38 2.18
CA THR A 35 5.47 3.93 3.50
C THR A 35 6.22 2.85 4.28
N ILE A 36 7.30 3.23 4.97
CA ILE A 36 8.09 2.29 5.78
C ILE A 36 8.36 2.93 7.12
N HIS A 37 7.97 2.22 8.18
CA HIS A 37 8.29 2.58 9.54
C HIS A 37 9.69 2.06 9.87
N GLN A 38 10.65 2.96 10.14
CA GLN A 38 12.01 2.65 10.62
C GLN A 38 12.72 1.51 9.83
N PRO A 39 13.16 1.77 8.58
CA PRO A 39 13.85 0.76 7.79
C PRO A 39 15.24 0.45 8.35
N SER A 40 15.61 -0.83 8.40
CA SER A 40 17.00 -1.21 8.65
C SER A 40 17.93 -0.64 7.56
N ALA A 41 19.20 -0.40 7.89
CA ALA A 41 20.19 0.12 6.93
C ALA A 41 20.23 -0.69 5.61
N SER A 42 20.15 -2.02 5.71
CA SER A 42 20.14 -2.90 4.53
C SER A 42 18.92 -2.71 3.61
N ILE A 43 17.77 -2.36 4.19
CA ILE A 43 16.53 -2.09 3.46
C ILE A 43 16.54 -0.68 2.90
N PHE A 44 17.00 0.28 3.69
CA PHE A 44 17.13 1.68 3.32
C PHE A 44 17.95 1.86 2.04
N GLU A 45 19.08 1.16 1.90
CA GLU A 45 19.94 1.20 0.71
C GLU A 45 19.30 0.63 -0.56
N MET A 46 18.24 -0.18 -0.44
CA MET A 46 17.56 -0.77 -1.60
C MET A 46 16.66 0.23 -2.33
N PHE A 47 16.28 1.35 -1.71
CA PHE A 47 15.41 2.36 -2.32
C PHE A 47 16.15 3.28 -3.29
N ASP A 48 15.47 3.68 -4.35
CA ASP A 48 16.03 4.62 -5.33
C ASP A 48 15.78 6.07 -4.90
N HIS A 49 14.61 6.34 -4.33
CA HIS A 49 14.12 7.65 -3.92
C HIS A 49 13.48 7.60 -2.54
N LEU A 50 13.72 8.65 -1.76
CA LEU A 50 13.16 8.88 -0.44
C LEU A 50 12.32 10.15 -0.44
N TYR A 51 11.24 10.09 0.34
CA TYR A 51 10.41 11.23 0.65
C TYR A 51 10.10 11.17 2.13
N ILE A 52 10.54 12.17 2.89
CA ILE A 52 10.49 12.16 4.35
C ILE A 52 9.69 13.36 4.83
N VAL A 53 8.76 13.07 5.75
CA VAL A 53 7.81 14.04 6.29
C VAL A 53 7.97 14.10 7.80
N ALA A 54 7.99 15.32 8.33
CA ALA A 54 7.92 15.61 9.76
C ALA A 54 6.82 16.65 9.97
N GLU A 55 5.93 16.44 10.94
CA GLU A 55 4.83 17.37 11.27
C GLU A 55 3.98 17.81 10.05
N GLY A 56 3.80 16.91 9.08
CA GLY A 56 3.08 17.21 7.83
C GLY A 56 3.85 18.04 6.80
N LYS A 57 5.10 18.41 7.06
CA LYS A 57 6.01 19.12 6.15
C LYS A 57 7.09 18.19 5.60
N CYS A 58 7.47 18.37 4.35
CA CYS A 58 8.55 17.61 3.72
C CYS A 58 9.91 18.15 4.17
N ILE A 59 10.69 17.31 4.85
CA ILE A 59 12.04 17.64 5.34
C ILE A 59 13.14 17.14 4.42
N TYR A 60 12.88 16.11 3.61
CA TYR A 60 13.83 15.60 2.64
C TYR A 60 13.12 14.94 1.47
N GLN A 61 13.63 15.19 0.27
CA GLN A 61 13.20 14.53 -0.96
C GLN A 61 14.43 14.35 -1.85
N GLY A 62 14.76 13.11 -2.21
CA GLY A 62 15.97 12.85 -2.96
C GLY A 62 16.32 11.38 -3.11
N SER A 63 17.53 11.10 -3.60
CA SER A 63 18.08 9.75 -3.58
C SER A 63 18.55 9.37 -2.17
N VAL A 64 18.56 8.09 -1.85
CA VAL A 64 19.12 7.55 -0.59
C VAL A 64 20.55 8.02 -0.35
N LYS A 65 21.39 8.00 -1.40
CA LYS A 65 22.80 8.41 -1.30
C LYS A 65 22.99 9.91 -1.02
N GLY A 66 21.99 10.73 -1.33
CA GLY A 66 22.03 12.18 -1.12
C GLY A 66 21.72 12.61 0.32
N VAL A 67 21.27 11.70 1.17
CA VAL A 67 20.83 12.02 2.54
C VAL A 67 21.98 12.53 3.40
N VAL A 68 23.11 11.81 3.42
CA VAL A 68 24.26 12.17 4.27
C VAL A 68 24.88 13.51 3.86
N PRO A 69 25.17 13.79 2.56
CA PRO A 69 25.64 15.10 2.13
C PRO A 69 24.66 16.23 2.49
N TYR A 70 23.35 16.00 2.29
CA TYR A 70 22.32 16.98 2.62
C TYR A 70 22.29 17.35 4.12
N LEU A 71 22.45 16.36 5.01
CA LEU A 71 22.54 16.61 6.44
C LEU A 71 23.82 17.38 6.81
N GLN A 72 24.96 17.04 6.19
CA GLN A 72 26.22 17.73 6.42
C GLN A 72 26.16 19.23 6.07
N GLU A 73 25.43 19.60 5.01
CA GLU A 73 25.20 21.00 4.62
C GLU A 73 24.45 21.83 5.68
N VAL A 74 23.76 21.16 6.62
CA VAL A 74 22.97 21.76 7.70
C VAL A 74 23.68 21.59 9.06
N ASN A 75 24.98 21.26 9.03
CA ASN A 75 25.78 20.95 10.21
C ASN A 75 25.16 19.82 11.06
N LEU A 76 24.61 18.81 10.39
CA LEU A 76 24.15 17.56 11.00
C LEU A 76 25.06 16.43 10.50
N PHE A 77 25.92 15.95 11.39
CA PHE A 77 26.90 14.91 11.07
C PHE A 77 26.34 13.55 11.52
N CYS A 78 25.92 12.75 10.56
CA CYS A 78 25.52 11.36 10.81
C CYS A 78 26.77 10.49 11.05
N PRO A 79 26.90 9.81 12.21
CA PRO A 79 28.01 8.90 12.47
C PRO A 79 28.00 7.69 11.51
N SER A 80 29.17 7.16 11.18
CA SER A 80 29.30 6.04 10.23
C SER A 80 28.70 4.72 10.71
N TYR A 81 28.53 4.55 12.02
CA TYR A 81 27.92 3.37 12.65
C TYR A 81 26.41 3.53 12.86
N HIS A 82 25.83 4.68 12.50
CA HIS A 82 24.41 4.98 12.68
C HIS A 82 23.70 4.94 11.32
N ASN A 83 22.45 4.50 11.32
CA ASN A 83 21.65 4.40 10.10
C ASN A 83 21.15 5.79 9.70
N PRO A 84 21.44 6.30 8.49
CA PRO A 84 21.00 7.64 8.08
C PRO A 84 19.48 7.83 8.13
N ALA A 85 18.70 6.74 7.96
CA ALA A 85 17.25 6.78 8.08
C ALA A 85 16.81 7.08 9.52
N ASP A 86 17.39 6.36 10.48
CA ASP A 86 17.08 6.51 11.90
C ASP A 86 17.55 7.87 12.40
N TYR A 87 18.75 8.29 12.01
CA TYR A 87 19.28 9.61 12.38
C TYR A 87 18.37 10.74 11.91
N LEU A 88 17.81 10.63 10.71
CA LEU A 88 16.93 11.64 10.15
C LEU A 88 15.55 11.63 10.83
N ILE A 89 15.07 10.47 11.31
CA ILE A 89 13.88 10.35 12.16
C ILE A 89 14.14 10.98 13.54
N GLU A 90 15.30 10.76 14.15
CA GLU A 90 15.70 11.39 15.43
C GLU A 90 15.79 12.92 15.30
N VAL A 91 16.34 13.42 14.19
CA VAL A 91 16.34 14.86 13.85
C VAL A 91 14.92 15.38 13.69
N ALA A 92 14.03 14.63 13.03
CA ALA A 92 12.62 14.98 12.89
C ALA A 92 11.86 14.99 14.22
N ALA A 93 12.30 14.18 15.20
CA ALA A 93 11.75 14.14 16.55
C ALA A 93 12.31 15.24 17.48
N GLY A 94 13.27 16.06 17.01
CA GLY A 94 13.84 17.16 17.77
C GLY A 94 15.00 16.78 18.70
N GLU A 95 15.50 15.54 18.68
CA GLU A 95 16.58 15.09 19.56
C GLU A 95 17.92 15.80 19.29
N HIS A 96 18.09 16.30 18.05
CA HIS A 96 19.28 17.00 17.58
C HIS A 96 19.04 18.52 17.43
N GLY A 97 18.03 19.04 18.13
CA GLY A 97 17.58 20.44 18.12
C GLY A 97 16.51 20.74 17.07
N ASP A 98 15.82 21.89 17.22
CA ASP A 98 14.77 22.36 16.31
C ASP A 98 15.34 22.86 14.98
N LYS A 99 15.81 21.92 14.16
CA LYS A 99 16.29 22.19 12.80
C LYS A 99 15.27 21.82 11.72
N VAL A 100 14.09 21.33 12.11
CA VAL A 100 13.02 20.90 11.19
C VAL A 100 12.62 22.04 10.25
N ASP A 101 12.37 23.26 10.76
CA ASP A 101 11.99 24.39 9.91
C ASP A 101 13.08 24.80 8.92
N LEU A 102 14.37 24.65 9.29
CA LEU A 102 15.49 24.89 8.40
C LEU A 102 15.55 23.87 7.26
N LEU A 103 15.32 22.58 7.57
CA LEU A 103 15.24 21.51 6.58
C LEU A 103 14.06 21.72 5.62
N VAL A 104 12.89 22.09 6.16
CA VAL A 104 11.69 22.41 5.36
C VAL A 104 11.96 23.61 4.46
N GLY A 105 12.60 24.67 4.96
CA GLY A 105 12.97 25.86 4.19
C GLY A 105 13.89 25.51 3.02
N ARG A 106 14.90 24.67 3.26
CA ARG A 106 15.86 24.23 2.22
C ARG A 106 15.21 23.36 1.15
N MET A 107 14.31 22.46 1.56
CA MET A 107 13.55 21.60 0.65
C MET A 107 12.37 22.32 -0.01
N GLY A 108 12.05 23.55 0.41
CA GLY A 108 10.86 24.28 -0.01
C GLY A 108 9.59 23.46 0.17
N ASN A 109 9.49 22.68 1.26
CA ASN A 109 8.38 21.75 1.51
C ASN A 109 8.08 20.79 0.32
N GLY A 110 9.11 20.30 -0.36
CA GLY A 110 8.98 19.36 -1.49
C GLY A 110 8.79 20.02 -2.87
N LEU A 111 8.89 21.36 -2.94
CA LEU A 111 8.92 22.11 -4.20
C LEU A 111 10.31 22.14 -4.84
N ASN A 112 11.37 21.83 -4.08
CA ASN A 112 12.73 21.77 -4.60
C ASN A 112 12.99 20.44 -5.33
N TYR A 113 13.26 20.51 -6.63
CA TYR A 113 13.56 19.37 -7.49
C TYR A 113 15.00 19.32 -8.01
N ASP A 114 15.91 20.11 -7.42
CA ASP A 114 17.29 20.19 -7.89
C ASP A 114 18.01 18.83 -7.82
N TRP A 115 17.66 18.00 -6.83
CA TRP A 115 18.14 16.62 -6.71
C TRP A 115 17.84 15.73 -7.92
N ARG A 116 16.81 16.03 -8.74
CA ARG A 116 16.51 15.29 -9.98
C ARG A 116 17.43 15.66 -11.12
N LYS A 117 17.97 16.88 -11.15
CA LYS A 117 18.85 17.35 -12.23
C LYS A 117 20.18 16.60 -12.19
N THR A 118 20.69 16.34 -10.98
CA THR A 118 21.97 15.63 -10.77
C THR A 118 21.95 14.19 -11.30
N GLN A 119 20.81 13.49 -11.30
CA GLN A 119 20.74 12.12 -11.81
C GLN A 119 20.91 11.99 -13.33
N VAL A 120 20.71 13.08 -14.09
CA VAL A 120 20.93 13.08 -15.55
C VAL A 120 22.39 13.38 -15.91
N ILE A 121 23.21 13.86 -14.96
CA ILE A 121 24.52 14.49 -15.24
C ILE A 121 25.72 13.65 -14.72
N ASN A 122 25.51 12.49 -14.08
CA ASN A 122 26.62 11.74 -13.49
C ASN A 122 27.54 11.05 -14.52
N GLU A 123 28.61 11.77 -14.91
CA GLU A 123 30.04 11.51 -14.65
C GLU A 123 30.99 10.70 -15.58
N PRO A 124 30.62 9.87 -16.58
CA PRO A 124 31.58 9.43 -17.61
C PRO A 124 31.42 10.13 -18.96
N GLU A 125 30.24 10.69 -19.26
CA GLU A 125 29.98 11.31 -20.57
C GLU A 125 30.69 12.67 -20.71
N MET A 126 30.75 13.50 -19.65
CA MET A 126 31.38 14.82 -19.71
C MET A 126 32.87 14.76 -20.07
N GLN A 127 33.62 13.80 -19.50
CA GLN A 127 35.04 13.61 -19.81
C GLN A 127 35.27 13.05 -21.22
N SER A 128 34.38 12.15 -21.68
CA SER A 128 34.45 11.62 -23.04
C SER A 128 34.10 12.68 -24.09
N ILE A 129 33.12 13.54 -23.82
CA ILE A 129 32.70 14.64 -24.71
C ILE A 129 33.79 15.71 -24.78
N GLU A 130 34.43 16.06 -23.67
CA GLU A 130 35.55 17.01 -23.65
C GLU A 130 36.79 16.45 -24.36
N HIS A 131 37.07 15.16 -24.22
CA HIS A 131 38.14 14.47 -24.93
C HIS A 131 37.90 14.42 -26.45
N ILE A 132 36.66 14.15 -26.87
CA ILE A 132 36.24 14.16 -28.28
C ILE A 132 36.32 15.57 -28.88
N ASP A 133 35.90 16.59 -28.14
CA ASP A 133 35.97 17.99 -28.59
C ASP A 133 37.43 18.48 -28.74
N LYS A 134 38.33 18.03 -27.85
CA LYS A 134 39.77 18.28 -27.97
C LYS A 134 40.40 17.57 -29.18
N MET A 135 39.94 16.37 -29.53
CA MET A 135 40.36 15.68 -30.76
C MET A 135 39.81 16.36 -32.03
N MET A 136 38.59 16.89 -32.00
CA MET A 136 38.00 17.65 -33.11
C MET A 136 38.77 18.95 -33.40
N ARG A 137 39.17 19.69 -32.36
CA ARG A 137 39.97 20.93 -32.52
C ARG A 137 41.37 20.68 -33.08
N ASN A 138 41.97 19.53 -32.77
CA ASN A 138 43.32 19.17 -33.22
C ASN A 138 43.33 18.53 -34.63
N GLY A 139 42.18 18.44 -35.31
CA GLY A 139 42.09 17.98 -36.69
C GLY A 139 42.35 16.48 -36.91
N LEU A 140 42.37 15.67 -35.84
CA LEU A 140 42.55 14.21 -35.93
C LEU A 140 41.26 13.45 -36.31
N MET A 141 40.10 14.11 -36.33
CA MET A 141 38.82 13.56 -36.78
C MET A 141 37.97 14.62 -37.48
N THR A 142 37.30 14.24 -38.56
CA THR A 142 36.27 15.06 -39.24
C THR A 142 34.89 14.76 -38.68
N PRO A 143 33.99 15.76 -38.55
CA PRO A 143 32.65 15.51 -38.03
C PRO A 143 31.89 14.55 -38.96
N VAL A 144 31.42 13.43 -38.40
CA VAL A 144 30.53 12.50 -39.11
C VAL A 144 29.17 13.20 -39.26
N ARG A 145 28.92 13.81 -40.42
CA ARG A 145 27.57 14.26 -40.78
C ARG A 145 26.74 13.03 -41.09
N SER A 146 25.82 12.69 -40.18
CA SER A 146 24.78 11.69 -40.46
C SER A 146 24.05 12.07 -41.76
N PRO A 147 23.84 11.15 -42.71
CA PRO A 147 22.97 11.40 -43.86
C PRO A 147 21.57 11.75 -43.36
N ASN A 148 20.88 12.65 -44.08
CA ASN A 148 19.49 13.00 -43.82
C ASN A 148 18.60 11.78 -44.04
N MET A 149 18.31 11.06 -42.96
CA MET A 149 17.37 9.94 -42.96
C MET A 149 15.94 10.52 -42.99
N PRO A 150 15.08 10.14 -43.95
CA PRO A 150 13.71 10.61 -43.96
C PRO A 150 12.94 9.99 -42.78
N GLY A 151 12.61 10.84 -41.80
CA GLY A 151 11.42 10.64 -40.96
C GLY A 151 11.55 9.75 -39.72
N PHE A 152 12.71 9.63 -39.08
CA PHE A 152 12.75 9.15 -37.69
C PHE A 152 12.55 10.33 -36.73
N ARG A 153 11.28 10.69 -36.55
CA ARG A 153 10.80 11.75 -35.68
C ARG A 153 11.08 11.36 -34.23
N TRP A 154 12.19 11.83 -33.67
CA TRP A 154 12.38 11.92 -32.23
C TRP A 154 11.07 12.45 -31.64
N LEU A 155 10.40 11.61 -30.85
CA LEU A 155 9.23 12.00 -30.09
C LEU A 155 9.70 13.05 -29.10
N ASP A 156 9.59 14.29 -29.54
CA ASP A 156 9.55 15.51 -28.76
C ASP A 156 8.80 15.21 -27.45
N ARG A 157 9.59 15.01 -26.39
CA ARG A 157 9.13 14.60 -25.07
C ARG A 157 8.25 15.68 -24.44
N THR A 158 8.23 16.89 -25.01
CA THR A 158 7.39 18.00 -24.57
C THR A 158 5.96 17.94 -25.10
N LYS A 159 5.70 17.18 -26.19
CA LYS A 159 4.35 17.01 -26.77
C LYS A 159 3.58 15.77 -26.31
N ARG A 160 4.14 14.95 -25.42
CA ARG A 160 3.39 13.90 -24.68
C ARG A 160 2.72 14.41 -23.40
N ARG A 161 2.54 15.72 -23.25
CA ARG A 161 1.83 16.31 -22.11
C ARG A 161 0.32 16.53 -22.36
N ALA A 162 -0.20 16.09 -23.50
CA ALA A 162 -1.62 16.24 -23.88
C ALA A 162 -2.33 14.93 -24.27
N LYS A 163 -1.78 13.76 -23.91
CA LYS A 163 -2.44 12.47 -24.18
C LYS A 163 -2.03 11.36 -23.21
N SER A 164 -2.01 11.70 -21.93
CA SER A 164 -2.05 10.71 -20.85
C SER A 164 -3.32 10.90 -20.03
N ASP A 165 -4.45 11.07 -20.71
CA ASP A 165 -5.74 10.67 -20.15
C ASP A 165 -5.81 9.15 -20.20
N ILE A 166 -4.91 8.48 -19.49
CA ILE A 166 -5.24 7.16 -18.97
C ILE A 166 -6.08 7.48 -17.74
N CYS A 167 -7.35 7.83 -17.99
CA CYS A 167 -8.38 7.59 -17.00
C CYS A 167 -8.30 6.10 -16.74
N TYR A 168 -7.78 5.73 -15.56
CA TYR A 168 -8.16 4.47 -14.95
C TYR A 168 -9.68 4.56 -14.79
N ASP A 169 -10.39 4.05 -15.79
CA ASP A 169 -11.82 3.90 -15.74
C ASP A 169 -12.08 2.84 -14.67
N ASP A 170 -12.44 3.27 -13.47
CA ASP A 170 -12.80 2.43 -12.31
C ASP A 170 -14.13 1.67 -12.54
N HIS A 171 -14.50 1.44 -13.81
CA HIS A 171 -15.56 0.53 -14.16
C HIS A 171 -15.11 -0.90 -13.90
N TYR A 172 -15.61 -1.49 -12.81
CA TYR A 172 -15.55 -2.93 -12.59
C TYR A 172 -16.01 -3.63 -13.88
N THR A 173 -15.12 -4.41 -14.49
CA THR A 173 -15.39 -5.09 -15.77
C THR A 173 -16.42 -6.21 -15.66
N ALA A 174 -16.91 -6.52 -14.46
CA ALA A 174 -17.81 -7.64 -14.18
C ALA A 174 -19.23 -7.16 -13.86
N SER A 175 -20.24 -7.85 -14.39
CA SER A 175 -21.65 -7.61 -14.09
C SER A 175 -21.98 -7.90 -12.62
N PHE A 176 -22.99 -7.21 -12.08
CA PHE A 176 -23.45 -7.37 -10.70
C PHE A 176 -23.79 -8.83 -10.35
N VAL A 177 -24.48 -9.54 -11.24
CA VAL A 177 -24.87 -10.94 -11.02
C VAL A 177 -23.64 -11.85 -10.95
N ASN A 178 -22.62 -11.59 -11.76
CA ASN A 178 -21.38 -12.35 -11.71
C ASN A 178 -20.61 -12.06 -10.42
N GLN A 179 -20.56 -10.80 -9.97
CA GLN A 179 -19.99 -10.43 -8.68
C GLN A 179 -20.72 -11.13 -7.52
N LEU A 180 -22.05 -11.10 -7.52
CA LEU A 180 -22.88 -11.76 -6.50
C LEU A 180 -22.65 -13.27 -6.46
N TYR A 181 -22.62 -13.93 -7.64
CA TYR A 181 -22.37 -15.37 -7.73
C TYR A 181 -20.99 -15.75 -7.20
N VAL A 182 -19.94 -14.99 -7.57
CA VAL A 182 -18.57 -15.24 -7.11
C VAL A 182 -18.45 -15.02 -5.60
N LEU A 183 -19.05 -13.94 -5.07
CA LEU A 183 -19.06 -13.67 -3.63
C LEU A 183 -19.81 -14.77 -2.86
N LEU A 184 -21.00 -15.18 -3.32
CA LEU A 184 -21.78 -16.23 -2.69
C LEU A 184 -21.04 -17.58 -2.71
N LYS A 185 -20.41 -17.93 -3.84
CA LYS A 185 -19.57 -19.14 -3.95
C LYS A 185 -18.38 -19.08 -3.00
N ARG A 186 -17.70 -17.93 -2.90
CA ARG A 186 -16.57 -17.73 -1.97
C ARG A 186 -17.03 -17.88 -0.52
N THR A 187 -18.13 -17.23 -0.14
CA THR A 187 -18.69 -17.32 1.22
C THR A 187 -19.07 -18.75 1.55
N PHE A 188 -19.70 -19.49 0.63
CA PHE A 188 -20.04 -20.90 0.85
C PHE A 188 -18.81 -21.78 1.04
N LEU A 189 -17.75 -21.58 0.24
CA LEU A 189 -16.50 -22.33 0.37
C LEU A 189 -15.76 -22.03 1.68
N VAL A 190 -15.72 -20.76 2.10
CA VAL A 190 -15.11 -20.35 3.36
C VAL A 190 -15.86 -20.97 4.54
N LEU A 191 -17.20 -20.90 4.53
CA LEU A 191 -18.05 -21.46 5.57
C LEU A 191 -17.95 -22.99 5.63
N GLY A 192 -17.82 -23.67 4.49
CA GLY A 192 -17.61 -25.11 4.43
C GLY A 192 -16.21 -25.57 4.84
N ARG A 193 -15.19 -24.71 4.72
CA ARG A 193 -13.80 -25.03 5.11
C ARG A 193 -13.57 -24.86 6.61
N ASP A 194 -14.31 -23.97 7.26
CA ASP A 194 -14.30 -23.84 8.73
C ASP A 194 -15.19 -24.91 9.40
N LYS A 195 -14.62 -26.11 9.50
CA LYS A 195 -15.26 -27.25 10.15
C LYS A 195 -15.42 -27.04 11.66
N THR A 196 -14.54 -26.26 12.31
CA THR A 196 -14.55 -26.11 13.77
C THR A 196 -15.78 -25.33 14.23
N LEU A 197 -16.09 -24.20 13.59
CA LEU A 197 -17.29 -23.43 13.88
C LEU A 197 -18.57 -24.20 13.50
N THR A 198 -18.56 -24.91 12.38
CA THR A 198 -19.72 -25.68 11.94
C THR A 198 -20.01 -26.88 12.86
N ILE A 199 -18.99 -27.64 13.25
CA ILE A 199 -19.12 -28.81 14.13
C ILE A 199 -19.55 -28.38 15.54
N SER A 200 -18.96 -27.32 16.10
CA SER A 200 -19.35 -26.81 17.42
C SER A 200 -20.81 -26.35 17.46
N ARG A 201 -21.32 -25.72 16.39
CA ARG A 201 -22.74 -25.34 16.27
C ARG A 201 -23.65 -26.57 16.23
N ILE A 202 -23.30 -27.59 15.45
CA ILE A 202 -24.09 -28.84 15.39
C ILE A 202 -24.08 -29.55 16.74
N ALA A 203 -22.93 -29.59 17.42
CA ALA A 203 -22.79 -30.22 18.73
C ALA A 203 -23.64 -29.53 19.81
N THR A 204 -23.66 -28.19 19.86
CA THR A 204 -24.49 -27.47 20.84
C THR A 204 -25.98 -27.69 20.61
N HIS A 205 -26.42 -27.76 19.35
CA HIS A 205 -27.81 -28.06 19.00
C HIS A 205 -28.20 -29.46 19.43
N PHE A 206 -27.33 -30.43 19.17
CA PHE A 206 -27.55 -31.80 19.59
C PHE A 206 -27.65 -31.93 21.11
N CYS A 207 -26.74 -31.29 21.86
CA CYS A 207 -26.77 -31.30 23.32
C CYS A 207 -28.05 -30.68 23.89
N ILE A 208 -28.51 -29.55 23.32
CA ILE A 208 -29.69 -28.85 23.80
C ILE A 208 -30.98 -29.58 23.40
N ALA A 209 -31.02 -30.16 22.19
CA ALA A 209 -32.13 -31.00 21.76
C ALA A 209 -32.27 -32.25 22.64
N LEU A 210 -31.15 -32.89 23.00
CA LEU A 210 -31.15 -34.02 23.93
C LEU A 210 -31.65 -33.61 25.31
N PHE A 211 -31.16 -32.48 25.85
CA PHE A 211 -31.57 -31.97 27.15
C PHE A 211 -33.07 -31.66 27.21
N LEU A 212 -33.59 -30.89 26.25
CA LEU A 212 -35.02 -30.57 26.18
C LEU A 212 -35.88 -31.80 25.91
N GLY A 213 -35.39 -32.76 25.11
CA GLY A 213 -36.08 -34.01 24.82
C GLY A 213 -36.23 -34.92 26.04
N VAL A 214 -35.20 -35.01 26.89
CA VAL A 214 -35.28 -35.75 28.16
C VAL A 214 -36.20 -35.04 29.16
N LEU A 215 -36.10 -33.71 29.27
CA LEU A 215 -36.86 -32.93 30.24
C LEU A 215 -38.38 -32.99 29.97
N TYR A 216 -38.79 -32.99 28.70
CA TYR A 216 -40.20 -33.03 28.30
C TYR A 216 -40.67 -34.43 27.86
N PHE A 217 -39.95 -35.49 28.22
CA PHE A 217 -40.29 -36.85 27.81
C PHE A 217 -41.67 -37.27 28.36
N GLY A 218 -42.57 -37.69 27.48
CA GLY A 218 -43.89 -38.21 27.84
C GLY A 218 -44.98 -37.17 28.17
N ILE A 219 -44.64 -35.88 28.25
CA ILE A 219 -45.58 -34.81 28.65
C ILE A 219 -46.66 -34.55 27.58
N GLY A 220 -46.38 -34.83 26.30
CA GLY A 220 -47.29 -34.55 25.18
C GLY A 220 -48.46 -35.52 24.99
N ARG A 221 -48.59 -36.57 25.80
CA ARG A 221 -49.63 -37.62 25.60
C ARG A 221 -50.96 -37.32 26.27
N ASP A 222 -50.99 -36.39 27.22
CA ASP A 222 -52.21 -36.02 27.97
C ASP A 222 -52.58 -34.54 27.78
N ALA A 223 -53.87 -34.28 27.55
CA ALA A 223 -54.41 -32.93 27.37
C ALA A 223 -54.36 -32.07 28.65
N SER A 224 -54.23 -32.69 29.83
CA SER A 224 -54.08 -31.98 31.11
C SER A 224 -52.76 -31.21 31.21
N ASN A 225 -51.74 -31.60 30.43
CA ASN A 225 -50.41 -30.98 30.42
C ASN A 225 -50.23 -29.89 29.33
N MET A 226 -51.33 -29.30 28.86
CA MET A 226 -51.32 -28.29 27.78
C MET A 226 -50.33 -27.14 28.01
N LEU A 227 -50.22 -26.65 29.25
CA LEU A 227 -49.27 -25.58 29.61
C LEU A 227 -47.81 -26.00 29.39
N ASN A 228 -47.47 -27.26 29.70
CA ASN A 228 -46.12 -27.77 29.53
C ASN A 228 -45.77 -27.96 28.03
N ASN A 229 -46.74 -28.33 27.20
CA ASN A 229 -46.58 -28.38 25.74
C ASN A 229 -46.34 -26.99 25.15
N PHE A 230 -47.06 -25.97 25.64
CA PHE A 230 -46.82 -24.58 25.25
C PHE A 230 -45.42 -24.10 25.65
N ASN A 231 -44.99 -24.40 26.87
CA ASN A 231 -43.65 -24.05 27.35
C ASN A 231 -42.54 -24.71 26.52
N PHE A 232 -42.71 -25.98 26.13
CA PHE A 232 -41.77 -26.67 25.24
C PHE A 232 -41.63 -25.96 23.88
N LEU A 233 -42.75 -25.59 23.27
CA LEU A 233 -42.75 -24.86 22.00
C LEU A 233 -42.05 -23.49 22.13
N PHE A 234 -42.36 -22.75 23.21
CA PHE A 234 -41.76 -21.46 23.49
C PHE A 234 -40.23 -21.54 23.62
N PHE A 235 -39.71 -22.49 24.42
CA PHE A 235 -38.27 -22.67 24.59
C PHE A 235 -37.56 -23.10 23.30
N THR A 236 -38.21 -23.93 22.49
CA THR A 236 -37.66 -24.36 21.19
C THR A 236 -37.51 -23.17 20.23
N VAL A 237 -38.53 -22.32 20.11
CA VAL A 237 -38.46 -21.13 19.23
C VAL A 237 -37.45 -20.11 19.74
N MET A 238 -37.43 -19.85 21.06
CA MET A 238 -36.47 -18.93 21.67
C MET A 238 -35.02 -19.37 21.42
N PHE A 239 -34.74 -20.68 21.54
CA PHE A 239 -33.41 -21.22 21.31
C PHE A 239 -32.96 -21.12 19.85
N LEU A 240 -33.86 -21.37 18.89
CA LEU A 240 -33.59 -21.19 17.46
C LEU A 240 -33.24 -19.74 17.13
N MET A 241 -33.96 -18.78 17.70
CA MET A 241 -33.72 -17.36 17.47
C MET A 241 -32.39 -16.88 18.09
N MET A 242 -32.07 -17.33 19.31
CA MET A 242 -30.80 -17.04 19.97
C MET A 242 -29.60 -17.58 19.16
N THR A 243 -29.72 -18.80 18.63
CA THR A 243 -28.68 -19.36 17.76
C THR A 243 -28.50 -18.55 16.48
N ALA A 244 -29.60 -18.22 15.80
CA ALA A 244 -29.55 -17.46 14.55
C ALA A 244 -28.79 -16.14 14.74
N MET A 245 -29.05 -15.44 15.85
CA MET A 245 -28.34 -14.22 16.21
C MET A 245 -26.84 -14.46 16.48
N ASN A 246 -26.47 -15.52 17.21
CA ASN A 246 -25.06 -15.85 17.48
C ASN A 246 -24.29 -16.22 16.19
N CYS A 247 -24.94 -16.90 15.24
CA CYS A 247 -24.37 -17.18 13.92
C CYS A 247 -24.06 -15.89 13.15
N VAL A 248 -24.99 -14.94 13.15
CA VAL A 248 -24.80 -13.64 12.48
C VAL A 248 -23.67 -12.85 13.15
N ILE A 249 -23.64 -12.75 14.48
CA ILE A 249 -22.62 -11.98 15.19
C ILE A 249 -21.22 -12.52 14.93
N THR A 250 -21.04 -13.84 14.95
CA THR A 250 -19.74 -14.47 14.73
C THR A 250 -19.27 -14.33 13.29
N THR A 251 -20.14 -14.52 12.30
CA THR A 251 -19.76 -14.40 10.88
C THR A 251 -19.59 -12.94 10.44
N CYS A 252 -20.48 -12.05 10.86
CA CYS A 252 -20.49 -10.64 10.45
C CYS A 252 -19.23 -9.88 10.93
N LYS A 253 -18.67 -10.21 12.10
CA LYS A 253 -17.41 -9.61 12.58
C LYS A 253 -16.24 -9.84 11.62
N PHE A 254 -16.08 -11.06 11.11
CA PHE A 254 -15.00 -11.38 10.18
C PHE A 254 -15.24 -10.73 8.80
N GLU A 255 -16.49 -10.74 8.31
CA GLU A 255 -16.83 -10.17 7.00
C GLU A 255 -16.75 -8.64 6.97
N ILE A 256 -17.13 -7.96 8.07
CA ILE A 256 -16.98 -6.50 8.19
C ILE A 256 -15.50 -6.12 8.12
N SER A 257 -14.61 -6.82 8.81
CA SER A 257 -13.17 -6.53 8.75
C SER A 257 -12.60 -6.69 7.35
N ASP A 258 -12.98 -7.74 6.62
CA ASP A 258 -12.53 -7.94 5.24
C ASP A 258 -13.14 -6.94 4.25
N THR A 259 -14.40 -6.58 4.44
CA THR A 259 -15.11 -5.61 3.59
C THR A 259 -14.59 -4.20 3.84
N LEU A 260 -14.36 -3.82 5.09
CA LEU A 260 -13.72 -2.56 5.45
C LEU A 260 -12.32 -2.48 4.86
N ARG A 261 -11.50 -3.53 4.97
CA ARG A 261 -10.17 -3.56 4.35
C ARG A 261 -10.23 -3.41 2.82
N SER A 262 -11.18 -4.08 2.16
CA SER A 262 -11.38 -3.96 0.71
C SER A 262 -11.85 -2.56 0.30
N ASN A 263 -12.79 -1.99 1.07
CA ASN A 263 -13.34 -0.66 0.81
C ASN A 263 -12.37 0.45 1.19
N GLU A 264 -11.51 0.26 2.19
CA GLU A 264 -10.45 1.20 2.56
C GLU A 264 -9.37 1.23 1.48
N VAL A 265 -9.01 0.09 0.91
CA VAL A 265 -8.15 0.03 -0.30
C VAL A 265 -8.82 0.76 -1.47
N HIS A 266 -10.14 0.65 -1.63
CA HIS A 266 -10.89 1.39 -2.66
C HIS A 266 -10.95 2.91 -2.38
N CYS A 267 -11.18 3.31 -1.13
CA CYS A 267 -11.27 4.71 -0.72
C CYS A 267 -9.90 5.41 -0.78
N LYS A 268 -8.82 4.72 -0.38
CA LYS A 268 -7.44 5.20 -0.59
C LYS A 268 -7.16 5.40 -2.08
N LYS A 269 -7.57 4.47 -2.96
CA LYS A 269 -7.43 4.67 -4.42
C LYS A 269 -8.16 5.91 -4.94
N ASN A 270 -9.40 6.13 -4.50
CA ASN A 270 -10.23 7.27 -4.94
C ASN A 270 -9.76 8.62 -4.36
N CYS A 271 -9.25 8.63 -3.12
CA CYS A 271 -8.70 9.85 -2.52
C CYS A 271 -7.41 10.28 -3.23
N PHE A 272 -6.56 9.31 -3.62
CA PHE A 272 -5.33 9.58 -4.37
C PHE A 272 -5.58 9.99 -5.84
N SER A 273 -6.63 9.49 -6.51
CA SER A 273 -7.01 9.99 -7.83
C SER A 273 -7.51 11.43 -7.76
N SER A 274 -8.23 11.79 -6.70
CA SER A 274 -8.67 13.16 -6.43
C SER A 274 -7.52 14.13 -6.14
N LEU A 275 -6.52 13.73 -5.33
CA LEU A 275 -5.30 14.52 -5.09
C LEU A 275 -4.48 14.73 -6.37
N ARG A 276 -4.40 13.72 -7.23
CA ARG A 276 -3.69 13.82 -8.52
C ARG A 276 -4.40 14.77 -9.50
N ASN A 277 -5.74 14.82 -9.47
CA ASN A 277 -6.52 15.77 -10.26
C ASN A 277 -6.44 17.20 -9.71
N ALA A 278 -6.35 17.38 -8.39
CA ALA A 278 -6.16 18.68 -7.76
C ALA A 278 -4.79 19.32 -8.12
N ASP A 279 -3.73 18.50 -8.19
CA ASP A 279 -2.41 18.95 -8.67
C ASP A 279 -2.37 19.27 -10.17
N CYS A 280 -3.24 18.63 -10.96
CA CYS A 280 -3.37 18.91 -12.39
C CYS A 280 -4.07 20.28 -12.62
N ASN A 281 -5.11 20.58 -11.84
CA ASN A 281 -5.90 21.80 -11.98
C ASN A 281 -5.17 23.07 -11.52
N LYS A 282 -4.20 22.94 -10.60
CA LYS A 282 -3.29 24.04 -10.20
C LYS A 282 -2.18 24.36 -11.20
N ARG A 283 -2.02 23.57 -12.27
CA ARG A 283 -1.02 23.81 -13.34
C ARG A 283 -1.61 24.42 -14.62
N THR A 284 -2.91 24.71 -14.62
CA THR A 284 -3.66 25.27 -15.76
C THR A 284 -4.20 26.69 -15.53
N LEU A 285 -3.78 27.36 -14.45
CA LEU A 285 -3.97 28.78 -14.20
C LEU A 285 -2.62 29.48 -14.00
#